data_AF-A0A099CYF4-F1
#
_entry.id   AF-A0A099CYF4-F1
#
_cell.length_a   1.000
_cell.length_b   1.000
_cell.length_c   1.000
_cell.angle_alpha   90.00
_cell.angle_beta   90.00
_cell.angle_gamma   90.00
#
_symmetry.space_group_name_H-M   'P 1'
#
loop_
_entity.id
_entity.type
_entity.pdbx_description
1 polymer ?
#
loop_
_entity_poly.entity_id
_entity_poly.type
_entity_poly.pdbx_seq_one_letter_code
_entity_poly.pdbx_strand_id
1 'polypeptide(L)'
;MRISRQFRQTLIGTTAVSVLFGALCALGSFAFYSEYGPRIAGAPHDAWANTFHAIDTFFWVTVGSVVAFGLLPSAVSFALCKLLRKASNPSP
;
A
#
# COMPACT_ATOMS: atom_id res chain seq x y z
N MET A 1 7.13 23.86 4.87
CA MET A 1 7.38 22.74 5.80
C MET A 1 8.61 21.97 5.34
N ARG A 2 9.67 21.88 6.14
CA ARG A 2 10.84 21.03 5.82
C ARG A 2 10.46 19.59 6.16
N ILE A 3 10.31 18.73 5.16
CA ILE A 3 10.09 17.30 5.38
C ILE A 3 11.32 16.73 6.10
N SER A 4 11.12 16.01 7.21
CA SER A 4 12.24 15.43 7.96
C SER A 4 12.99 14.42 7.10
N ARG A 5 14.31 14.35 7.22
CA ARG A 5 15.12 13.35 6.49
C ARG A 5 14.65 11.92 6.78
N GLN A 6 14.25 11.67 8.03
CA GLN A 6 13.66 10.40 8.46
C GLN A 6 12.39 10.07 7.67
N PHE A 7 11.45 11.01 7.54
CA PHE A 7 10.22 10.76 6.76
C PHE A 7 10.52 10.47 5.28
N ARG A 8 11.49 11.17 4.67
CA ARG A 8 11.92 10.88 3.29
C ARG A 8 12.52 9.48 3.17
N GLN A 9 13.38 9.08 4.10
CA GLN A 9 14.00 7.75 4.09
C GLN A 9 12.96 6.66 4.32
N THR A 10 12.03 6.84 5.26
CA THR A 10 10.90 5.94 5.48
C THR A 10 10.06 5.81 4.22
N LEU A 11 9.68 6.91 3.59
CA LEU A 11 8.86 6.89 2.37
C LEU A 11 9.56 6.19 1.20
N ILE A 12 10.85 6.43 0.99
CA ILE A 12 11.63 5.75 -0.05
C ILE A 12 11.73 4.26 0.25
N GLY A 13 12.05 3.89 1.49
CA GLY A 13 12.17 2.50 1.92
C GLY A 13 10.86 1.74 1.79
N THR A 14 9.75 2.32 2.27
CA THR A 14 8.44 1.70 2.14
C THR A 14 8.00 1.60 0.70
N THR A 15 8.29 2.60 -0.14
CA THR A 15 7.99 2.53 -1.58
C THR A 15 8.76 1.40 -2.25
N ALA A 16 10.07 1.27 -2.01
CA ALA A 16 10.88 0.21 -2.60
C ALA A 16 10.38 -1.20 -2.22
N VAL A 17 10.10 -1.42 -0.93
CA VAL A 17 9.55 -2.68 -0.45
C VAL A 17 8.14 -2.94 -0.98
N SER A 18 7.30 -1.90 -1.06
CA SER A 18 5.92 -2.01 -1.56
C SER A 18 5.86 -2.31 -3.06
N VAL A 19 6.83 -1.83 -3.84
CA VAL A 19 6.97 -2.17 -5.27
C VAL A 19 7.34 -3.65 -5.42
N LEU A 20 8.30 -4.14 -4.65
CA LEU A 20 8.67 -5.56 -4.67
C LEU A 20 7.49 -6.46 -4.26
N PHE A 21 6.82 -6.09 -3.17
CA PHE A 21 5.67 -6.83 -2.67
C PHE A 21 4.49 -6.80 -3.67
N GLY A 22 4.18 -5.62 -4.23
CA GLY A 22 3.16 -5.49 -5.28
C GLY A 22 3.48 -6.33 -6.50
N ALA A 23 4.75 -6.39 -6.94
CA ALA A 23 5.16 -7.21 -8.07
C ALA A 23 4.97 -8.71 -7.79
N LEU A 24 5.31 -9.17 -6.58
CA LEU A 24 5.07 -10.56 -6.16
C LEU A 24 3.58 -10.89 -6.15
N CYS A 25 2.72 -10.01 -5.60
CA CYS A 25 1.28 -10.21 -5.59
C CYS A 25 0.68 -10.22 -7.01
N ALA A 26 1.15 -9.34 -7.89
CA ALA A 26 0.70 -9.27 -9.28
C ALA A 26 1.09 -10.53 -10.07
N LEU A 27 2.35 -10.96 -9.97
CA LEU A 27 2.82 -12.20 -10.60
C LEU A 27 2.10 -13.43 -10.06
N GLY A 28 1.92 -13.50 -8.74
CA GLY A 28 1.17 -14.59 -8.11
C GLY A 28 -0.28 -14.65 -8.57
N SER A 29 -0.96 -13.49 -8.64
CA SER A 29 -2.33 -13.40 -9.15
C SER A 29 -2.41 -13.79 -10.61
N PHE A 30 -1.49 -13.29 -11.45
CA PHE A 30 -1.44 -13.63 -12.86
C PHE A 30 -1.25 -15.13 -13.09
N ALA A 31 -0.29 -15.75 -12.39
CA ALA A 31 -0.03 -17.17 -12.46
C ALA A 31 -1.25 -17.99 -12.01
N PHE A 32 -1.87 -17.61 -10.89
CA PHE A 32 -3.04 -18.29 -10.36
C PHE A 32 -4.22 -18.24 -11.34
N TYR A 33 -4.58 -17.07 -11.87
CA TYR A 33 -5.71 -16.97 -12.80
C TYR A 33 -5.38 -17.54 -14.18
N SER A 34 -4.11 -17.60 -14.58
CA SER A 34 -3.72 -18.29 -15.81
C SER A 34 -3.94 -19.80 -15.72
N GLU A 35 -3.73 -20.40 -14.55
CA GLU A 35 -3.84 -21.85 -14.35
C GLU A 35 -5.26 -22.27 -13.96
N TYR A 36 -5.89 -21.53 -13.03
CA TYR A 36 -7.17 -21.90 -12.41
C TYR A 36 -8.35 -21.05 -12.91
N GLY A 37 -8.09 -19.91 -13.55
CA GLY A 37 -9.12 -18.97 -14.02
C GLY A 37 -10.21 -19.61 -14.88
N PRO A 38 -9.92 -20.52 -15.83
CA PRO A 38 -10.97 -21.20 -16.62
C PRO A 38 -11.99 -22.00 -15.80
N ARG A 39 -11.68 -22.32 -14.54
CA ARG A 39 -12.55 -23.09 -13.63
C ARG A 39 -13.32 -22.21 -12.63
N ILE A 40 -13.08 -20.91 -12.63
CA ILE A 40 -13.65 -19.96 -11.67
C ILE A 40 -14.62 -19.05 -12.42
N ALA A 41 -15.90 -19.09 -12.06
CA ALA A 41 -16.89 -18.20 -12.66
C ALA A 41 -16.57 -16.74 -12.34
N GLY A 42 -16.47 -15.89 -13.37
CA GLY A 42 -16.16 -14.47 -13.23
C GLY A 42 -14.67 -14.14 -13.11
N ALA A 43 -13.78 -15.13 -13.22
CA ALA A 43 -12.35 -14.87 -13.32
C ALA A 43 -11.99 -14.25 -14.67
N PRO A 44 -10.88 -13.47 -14.75
CA PRO A 44 -10.39 -12.97 -16.02
C PRO A 44 -9.92 -14.13 -16.90
N HIS A 45 -10.78 -14.54 -17.85
CA HIS A 45 -10.52 -15.69 -18.72
C HIS A 45 -9.59 -15.34 -19.90
N ASP A 46 -9.62 -14.08 -20.36
CA ASP A 46 -8.76 -13.62 -21.45
C ASP A 46 -7.38 -13.22 -20.91
N ALA A 47 -6.32 -13.52 -21.67
CA ALA A 47 -4.95 -13.15 -21.30
C ALA A 47 -4.78 -11.64 -21.05
N TRP A 48 -5.49 -10.81 -21.82
CA TRP A 48 -5.55 -9.37 -21.62
C TRP A 48 -6.24 -9.00 -20.30
N ALA A 49 -7.38 -9.61 -20.00
CA ALA A 49 -8.10 -9.37 -18.75
C ALA A 49 -7.25 -9.76 -17.53
N ASN A 50 -6.54 -10.89 -17.60
CA ASN A 50 -5.66 -11.34 -16.52
C ASN A 50 -4.45 -10.39 -16.35
N THR A 51 -3.91 -9.88 -17.46
CA THR A 51 -2.83 -8.88 -17.42
C THR A 51 -3.29 -7.57 -16.78
N PHE A 52 -4.46 -7.04 -17.16
CA PHE A 52 -5.02 -5.84 -16.53
C PHE A 52 -5.30 -6.06 -15.04
N HIS A 53 -5.83 -7.21 -14.65
CA HIS A 53 -6.04 -7.56 -13.25
C HIS A 53 -4.71 -7.60 -12.46
N ALA A 54 -3.65 -8.15 -13.05
CA ALA A 54 -2.33 -8.18 -12.43
C ALA A 54 -1.73 -6.77 -12.25
N ILE A 55 -1.89 -5.90 -13.25
CA ILE A 55 -1.46 -4.48 -13.18
C ILE A 55 -2.24 -3.73 -12.09
N ASP A 56 -3.55 -3.92 -12.03
CA ASP A 56 -4.39 -3.30 -10.99
C ASP A 56 -4.01 -3.80 -9.59
N THR A 57 -3.78 -5.11 -9.45
CA THR A 57 -3.29 -5.73 -8.20
C THR A 57 -1.94 -5.13 -7.78
N PHE A 58 -0.99 -4.99 -8.71
CA PHE A 58 0.29 -4.32 -8.44
C PHE A 58 0.06 -2.93 -7.86
N PHE A 59 -0.75 -2.12 -8.55
CA PHE A 59 -0.98 -0.73 -8.17
C PHE A 59 -1.62 -0.62 -6.79
N TRP A 60 -2.71 -1.35 -6.53
CA TRP A 60 -3.41 -1.30 -5.25
C TRP A 60 -2.58 -1.84 -4.09
N VAL A 61 -1.84 -2.92 -4.29
CA VAL A 61 -0.97 -3.48 -3.24
C VAL A 61 0.16 -2.51 -2.92
N THR A 62 0.81 -1.94 -3.94
CA THR A 62 1.90 -0.98 -3.73
C THR A 62 1.40 0.29 -3.06
N VAL A 63 0.33 0.92 -3.55
CA VAL A 63 -0.24 2.13 -2.96
C VAL A 63 -0.74 1.86 -1.54
N GLY A 64 -1.50 0.78 -1.35
CA GLY A 64 -2.02 0.40 -0.04
C GLY A 64 -0.93 0.18 0.98
N SER A 65 0.16 -0.49 0.60
CA SER A 65 1.32 -0.72 1.49
C SER A 65 2.07 0.57 1.82
N VAL A 66 2.28 1.46 0.85
CA VAL A 66 2.91 2.78 1.10
C VAL A 66 2.07 3.61 2.06
N VAL A 67 0.75 3.61 1.89
CA VAL A 67 -0.16 4.32 2.79
C VAL A 67 -0.13 3.70 4.19
N ALA A 68 -0.31 2.38 4.29
CA ALA A 68 -0.40 1.68 5.56
C ALA A 68 0.89 1.73 6.39
N PHE A 69 2.05 1.56 5.76
CA PHE A 69 3.34 1.46 6.47
C PHE A 69 4.18 2.73 6.41
N GLY A 70 3.98 3.59 5.40
CA GLY A 70 4.71 4.86 5.28
C GLY A 70 3.97 6.04 5.92
N LEU A 71 2.72 6.24 5.52
CA LEU A 71 1.98 7.46 5.86
C LEU A 71 1.20 7.34 7.17
N LEU A 72 0.50 6.21 7.37
CA LEU A 72 -0.37 6.00 8.52
C LEU A 72 0.37 6.15 9.86
N PRO A 73 1.57 5.58 10.08
CA PRO A 73 2.27 5.70 11.36
C PRO A 73 2.63 7.16 11.69
N SER A 74 2.98 7.94 10.66
CA SER A 74 3.29 9.36 10.80
C SER A 74 2.03 10.17 11.14
N ALA A 75 0.92 9.90 10.47
CA ALA A 75 -0.37 10.56 10.72
C ALA A 75 -0.91 10.24 12.12
N VAL A 76 -0.87 8.97 12.53
CA VAL A 76 -1.31 8.52 13.86
C VAL A 76 -0.45 9.16 14.95
N SER A 77 0.88 9.15 14.80
CA SER A 77 1.78 9.79 15.76
C SER A 77 1.51 11.29 15.91
N PHE A 78 1.27 11.98 14.79
CA PHE A 78 0.92 13.40 14.80
C PHE A 78 -0.42 13.66 15.51
N ALA A 79 -1.45 12.86 15.19
CA ALA A 79 -2.76 12.98 15.81
C ALA A 79 -2.70 12.72 17.33
N LEU A 80 -1.95 11.69 17.75
CA LEU A 80 -1.75 11.35 19.16
C LEU A 80 -1.03 12.48 19.91
N CYS A 81 0.05 13.02 19.35
CA CYS A 81 0.77 14.17 19.91
C CYS A 81 -0.14 15.41 20.06
N LYS A 82 -1.03 15.65 19.08
CA LYS A 82 -1.98 16.76 19.12
C LYS A 82 -3.04 16.56 20.21
N LEU A 83 -3.57 15.34 20.36
CA LEU A 83 -4.52 15.00 21.41
C LEU A 83 -3.90 15.14 22.81
N LEU A 84 -2.70 14.61 23.01
CA LEU A 84 -2.00 14.70 24.30
C LEU A 84 -1.67 16.14 24.68
N ARG A 85 -1.23 16.98 23.74
CA ARG A 85 -1.00 18.42 23.99
C ARG A 85 -2.28 19.17 24.38
N LYS A 86 -3.42 18.81 23.78
CA LYS A 86 -4.71 19.42 24.11
C LYS A 86 -5.18 19.00 25.51
N ALA A 87 -4.91 17.76 25.92
CA ALA A 87 -5.21 17.27 27.26
C ALA A 87 -4.26 17.82 28.34
N SER A 88 -2.99 18.05 28.00
CA SER A 88 -1.97 18.54 28.95
C SER A 88 -2.00 20.05 29.17
N ASN A 89 -2.64 20.83 28.29
CA ASN A 89 -2.87 22.25 28.49
C ASN A 89 -4.33 22.45 28.95
N PRO A 90 -4.64 22.35 30.25
CA PRO A 90 -5.89 22.89 30.75
C PRO A 90 -5.83 24.40 30.52
N SER A 91 -6.59 24.88 29.54
CA SER A 91 -6.90 26.31 29.44
C SER A 91 -7.58 26.74 30.75
N PRO A 92 -7.18 27.87 31.36
CA PRO A 92 -7.87 28.43 32.52
C PRO A 92 -9.33 28.77 32.21
#